data_AF-A0A849UWU7-F1
#
_entry.id   AF-A0A849UWU7-F1
#
_cell.length_a   1.000
_cell.length_b   1.000
_cell.length_c   1.000
_cell.angle_alpha   90.00
_cell.angle_beta   90.00
_cell.angle_gamma   90.00
#
_symmetry.space_group_name_H-M   'P 1'
#
loop_
_entity.id
_entity.type
_entity.pdbx_description
1 polymer ?
#
loop_
_entity_poly.entity_id
_entity_poly.type
_entity_poly.pdbx_seq_one_letter_code
_entity_poly.pdbx_strand_id
1 'polypeptide(L)'
;MKKLFLPTLAIFLFSCTAKPWNKEAAKKWCMQDSQKQIDDGAVPKETAEIICDCAAEKMAAKYKSESEANADKYNQMQIGQDCAEEFLKTKK
;
A
#
# COMPACT_ATOMS: atom_id res chain seq x y z
N MET A 1 -35.89 31.15 37.79
CA MET A 1 -35.83 30.17 36.69
C MET A 1 -34.95 30.71 35.57
N LYS A 2 -33.67 30.31 35.49
CA LYS A 2 -32.82 30.58 34.31
C LYS A 2 -32.08 29.28 33.99
N LYS A 3 -32.32 28.81 32.77
CA LYS A 3 -32.12 27.44 32.30
C LYS A 3 -30.63 27.16 32.13
N LEU A 4 -30.21 26.01 32.63
CA LEU A 4 -28.90 25.40 32.48
C LEU A 4 -28.68 25.08 30.99
N PHE A 5 -27.88 25.87 30.28
CA PHE A 5 -27.43 25.54 28.93
C PHE A 5 -26.18 24.68 29.05
N LEU A 6 -26.35 23.36 28.95
CA LEU A 6 -25.27 22.42 28.66
C LEU A 6 -24.90 22.58 27.18
N PRO A 7 -23.69 23.03 26.83
CA PRO A 7 -23.24 22.92 25.45
C PRO A 7 -22.94 21.44 25.21
N THR A 8 -23.84 20.77 24.50
CA THR A 8 -23.64 19.45 23.93
C THR A 8 -22.38 19.50 23.09
N LEU A 9 -21.29 18.99 23.65
CA LEU A 9 -20.01 18.83 22.99
C LEU A 9 -20.22 17.81 21.86
N ALA A 10 -20.60 18.30 20.68
CA ALA A 10 -20.61 17.49 19.47
C ALA A 10 -19.16 17.17 19.14
N ILE A 11 -18.70 16.01 19.65
CA ILE A 11 -17.44 15.40 19.26
C ILE A 11 -17.62 15.01 17.79
N PHE A 12 -17.29 15.93 16.89
CA PHE A 12 -17.00 15.60 15.50
C PHE A 12 -15.75 14.72 15.54
N LEU A 13 -15.97 13.41 15.58
CA LEU A 13 -14.98 12.45 15.15
C LEU A 13 -14.73 12.77 13.68
N PHE A 14 -13.72 13.60 13.41
CA PHE A 14 -13.02 13.59 12.13
C PHE A 14 -12.44 12.19 12.01
N SER A 15 -13.27 11.26 11.55
CA SER A 15 -12.83 9.99 11.01
C SER A 15 -11.95 10.37 9.82
N CYS A 16 -10.64 10.46 10.04
CA CYS A 16 -9.69 10.37 8.95
C CYS A 16 -10.11 9.14 8.15
N THR A 17 -10.69 9.35 6.98
CA THR A 17 -11.00 8.30 6.01
C THR A 17 -9.65 7.82 5.48
N ALA A 18 -8.94 7.06 6.31
CA ALA A 18 -7.74 6.35 5.93
C ALA A 18 -8.12 5.51 4.70
N LYS A 19 -7.35 5.67 3.63
CA LYS A 19 -7.60 4.98 2.37
C LYS A 19 -7.66 3.48 2.65
N PRO A 20 -8.71 2.77 2.21
CA PRO A 20 -8.82 1.34 2.51
C PRO A 20 -7.63 0.61 1.90
N TRP A 21 -6.90 -0.12 2.75
CA TRP A 21 -5.77 -0.93 2.31
C TRP A 21 -6.28 -2.26 1.76
N ASN A 22 -6.12 -2.43 0.44
CA ASN A 22 -6.56 -3.59 -0.32
C ASN A 22 -5.57 -3.84 -1.48
N LYS A 23 -5.79 -4.90 -2.27
CA LYS A 23 -4.91 -5.25 -3.41
C LYS A 23 -4.70 -4.07 -4.37
N GLU A 24 -5.75 -3.34 -4.73
CA GLU A 24 -5.64 -2.21 -5.67
C GLU A 24 -4.83 -1.05 -5.08
N ALA A 25 -5.05 -0.72 -3.80
CA ALA A 25 -4.29 0.31 -3.10
C ALA A 25 -2.81 -0.08 -2.97
N ALA A 26 -2.53 -1.34 -2.60
CA ALA A 26 -1.17 -1.87 -2.49
C ALA A 26 -0.45 -1.91 -3.85
N LYS A 27 -1.15 -2.28 -4.93
CA LYS A 27 -0.60 -2.26 -6.29
C LYS A 27 -0.26 -0.84 -6.72
N LYS A 28 -1.18 0.10 -6.51
CA LYS A 28 -0.94 1.52 -6.82
C LYS A 28 0.27 2.04 -6.06
N TRP A 29 0.37 1.72 -4.77
CA TRP A 29 1.50 2.10 -3.93
C TRP A 29 2.82 1.52 -4.46
N CYS A 30 2.86 0.23 -4.82
CA CYS A 30 4.04 -0.41 -5.41
C CYS A 30 4.46 0.22 -6.74
N MET A 31 3.50 0.52 -7.61
CA MET A 31 3.78 1.17 -8.89
C MET A 31 4.32 2.60 -8.70
N GLN A 32 3.82 3.33 -7.69
CA GLN A 32 4.34 4.65 -7.34
C GLN A 32 5.78 4.58 -6.82
N ASP A 33 6.09 3.59 -5.98
CA ASP A 33 7.45 3.36 -5.48
C ASP A 33 8.42 2.95 -6.61
N SER A 34 7.91 2.20 -7.59
CA SER A 34 8.68 1.74 -8.76
C SER A 34 8.78 2.78 -9.88
N GLN A 35 8.00 3.87 -9.83
CA GLN A 35 7.83 4.80 -10.95
C GLN A 35 9.17 5.37 -11.43
N LYS A 36 10.05 5.74 -10.50
CA LYS A 36 11.39 6.24 -10.84
C LYS A 36 12.22 5.21 -11.63
N GLN A 37 12.16 3.94 -11.25
CA GLN A 37 12.89 2.87 -11.93
C GLN A 37 12.33 2.60 -13.34
N ILE A 38 11.02 2.79 -13.51
CA ILE A 38 10.35 2.72 -14.81
C ILE A 38 10.78 3.90 -15.69
N ASP A 39 10.74 5.11 -15.16
CA ASP A 39 11.10 6.35 -15.87
C ASP A 39 12.58 6.37 -16.28
N ASP A 40 13.46 5.84 -15.42
CA ASP A 40 14.89 5.69 -15.69
C ASP A 40 15.20 4.52 -16.64
N GLY A 41 14.19 3.72 -17.05
CA GLY A 41 14.33 2.58 -17.94
C GLY A 41 14.99 1.34 -17.32
N ALA A 42 15.20 1.33 -16.00
CA ALA A 42 15.81 0.21 -15.27
C ALA A 42 14.88 -1.01 -15.20
N VAL A 43 13.56 -0.78 -15.17
CA VAL A 43 12.55 -1.83 -15.15
C VAL A 43 11.49 -1.53 -16.21
N PRO A 44 11.20 -2.45 -17.16
CA PRO A 44 10.09 -2.28 -18.08
C PRO A 44 8.76 -2.15 -17.33
N LYS A 45 7.90 -1.22 -17.75
CA LYS A 45 6.60 -0.99 -17.11
C LYS A 45 5.78 -2.27 -16.96
N GLU A 46 5.73 -3.11 -18.00
CA GLU A 46 5.01 -4.39 -17.96
C GLU A 46 5.57 -5.35 -16.90
N THR A 47 6.90 -5.35 -16.73
CA THR A 47 7.56 -6.16 -15.69
C THR A 47 7.22 -5.63 -14.30
N ALA A 48 7.24 -4.31 -14.10
CA ALA A 48 6.82 -3.69 -12.85
C ALA A 48 5.34 -3.99 -12.54
N GLU A 49 4.45 -3.95 -13.54
CA GLU A 49 3.03 -4.26 -13.34
C GLU A 49 2.79 -5.69 -12.86
N ILE A 50 3.54 -6.67 -13.38
CA ILE A 50 3.43 -8.07 -12.97
C ILE A 50 3.99 -8.27 -11.55
N ILE A 51 5.18 -7.74 -11.27
CA ILE A 51 5.81 -7.84 -9.95
C ILE A 51 4.94 -7.14 -8.89
N CYS A 52 4.44 -5.95 -9.20
CA CYS A 52 3.57 -5.21 -8.28
C CYS A 52 2.18 -5.85 -8.11
N ASP A 53 1.67 -6.62 -9.07
CA ASP A 53 0.43 -7.39 -8.86
C ASP A 53 0.64 -8.50 -7.84
N CYS A 54 1.73 -9.26 -7.95
CA CYS A 54 2.14 -10.26 -6.97
C CYS A 54 2.40 -9.64 -5.60
N ALA A 55 3.18 -8.55 -5.56
CA ALA A 55 3.51 -7.88 -4.30
C ALA A 55 2.24 -7.35 -3.63
N ALA A 56 1.30 -6.79 -4.40
CA ALA A 56 0.04 -6.28 -3.87
C ALA A 56 -0.80 -7.34 -3.16
N GLU A 57 -0.84 -8.58 -3.68
CA GLU A 57 -1.53 -9.69 -3.01
C GLU A 57 -0.91 -10.01 -1.66
N LYS A 58 0.42 -10.16 -1.62
CA LYS A 58 1.16 -10.48 -0.39
C LYS A 58 1.08 -9.34 0.63
N MET A 59 1.17 -8.09 0.17
CA MET A 59 1.07 -6.88 0.99
C MET A 59 -0.34 -6.68 1.57
N ALA A 60 -1.39 -6.90 0.77
CA ALA A 60 -2.77 -6.79 1.23
C ALA A 60 -3.19 -7.93 2.17
N ALA A 61 -2.57 -9.10 2.04
CA ALA A 61 -2.78 -10.22 2.97
C ALA A 61 -2.04 -10.02 4.31
N LYS A 62 -0.84 -9.42 4.29
CA LYS A 62 0.01 -9.25 5.48
C LYS A 62 -0.36 -8.04 6.33
N TYR A 63 -0.62 -6.89 5.71
CA TYR A 63 -0.82 -5.63 6.42
C TYR A 63 -2.27 -5.16 6.37
N LYS A 64 -2.71 -4.46 7.41
CA LYS A 64 -4.06 -3.88 7.49
C LYS A 64 -4.11 -2.44 7.03
N SER A 65 -2.94 -1.80 6.88
CA SER A 65 -2.83 -0.41 6.44
C SER A 65 -1.51 -0.13 5.73
N GLU A 66 -1.49 0.96 4.96
CA GLU A 66 -0.26 1.50 4.36
C GLU A 66 0.79 1.88 5.43
N SER A 67 0.35 2.35 6.60
CA SER A 67 1.25 2.72 7.69
C SER A 67 1.97 1.51 8.27
N GLU A 68 1.26 0.38 8.44
CA GLU A 68 1.89 -0.87 8.89
C GLU A 68 2.89 -1.39 7.86
N ALA A 69 2.50 -1.37 6.58
CA ALA A 69 3.39 -1.71 5.49
C ALA A 69 4.67 -0.84 5.51
N ASN A 70 4.52 0.48 5.57
CA ASN A 70 5.64 1.43 5.55
C ASN A 70 6.59 1.30 6.74
N ALA A 71 6.11 0.81 7.89
CA ALA A 71 6.93 0.54 9.06
C ALA A 71 7.79 -0.73 8.91
N ASP A 72 7.41 -1.66 8.03
CA ASP A 72 8.06 -2.96 7.87
C ASP A 72 8.86 -3.06 6.55
N LYS A 73 9.91 -2.24 6.46
CA LYS A 73 10.78 -2.16 5.26
C LYS A 73 11.45 -3.48 4.90
N TYR A 74 11.77 -4.30 5.89
CA TYR A 74 12.41 -5.59 5.67
C TYR A 74 11.47 -6.56 4.93
N ASN A 75 10.25 -6.74 5.43
CA ASN A 75 9.30 -7.63 4.75
C ASN A 75 8.80 -7.04 3.42
N GLN A 76 8.73 -5.71 3.28
CA GLN A 76 8.47 -5.08 1.98
C GLN A 76 9.50 -5.51 0.93
N MET A 77 10.78 -5.43 1.28
CA MET A 77 11.88 -5.84 0.40
C MET A 77 11.82 -7.33 0.08
N GLN A 78 11.57 -8.19 1.07
CA GLN A 78 11.42 -9.63 0.85
C GLN A 78 10.25 -9.95 -0.09
N ILE A 79 9.09 -9.32 0.10
CA ILE A 79 7.93 -9.50 -0.79
C ILE A 79 8.28 -9.09 -2.23
N GLY A 80 8.96 -7.96 -2.42
CA GLY A 80 9.41 -7.52 -3.73
C GLY A 80 10.40 -8.50 -4.38
N GLN A 81 11.35 -9.02 -3.61
CA GLN A 81 12.32 -10.02 -4.06
C GLN A 81 11.65 -11.34 -4.45
N ASP A 82 10.76 -11.87 -3.61
CA ASP A 82 10.01 -13.10 -3.87
C ASP A 82 9.24 -12.99 -5.19
N CYS A 83 8.52 -11.89 -5.39
CA CYS A 83 7.73 -11.67 -6.61
C CYS A 83 8.62 -11.47 -7.86
N ALA A 84 9.77 -10.81 -7.72
CA ALA A 84 10.73 -10.70 -8.81
C ALA A 84 11.34 -12.07 -9.18
N GLU A 85 11.68 -12.89 -8.18
CA GLU A 85 12.16 -14.25 -8.41
C GLU A 85 11.11 -15.15 -9.06
N GLU A 86 9.85 -15.08 -8.60
CA GLU A 86 8.72 -15.80 -9.21
C GLU A 86 8.57 -15.40 -10.68
N PHE A 87 8.59 -14.10 -10.99
CA PHE A 87 8.58 -13.62 -12.37
C PHE A 87 9.73 -14.20 -13.20
N LEU A 88 10.96 -14.15 -12.69
CA LEU A 88 12.13 -14.71 -13.39
C LEU A 88 12.03 -16.22 -13.60
N LYS A 89 11.44 -16.96 -12.66
CA LYS A 89 11.18 -18.40 -12.81
C LYS A 89 10.17 -18.68 -13.92
N THR A 90 9.15 -17.82 -14.10
CA THR A 90 8.16 -17.98 -15.19
C THR A 90 8.65 -17.58 -16.58
N LYS A 91 9.79 -16.89 -16.67
CA LYS A 91 10.44 -16.49 -17.93
C LYS A 91 11.49 -17.49 -18.43
N LYS A 92 11.87 -18.48 -17.61
CA LYS A 92 12.75 -19.58 -17.99
C LYS A 92 11.97 -20.70 -18.65
#